data_AF-A0A6B2NTX4-F1
#
_entry.id   AF-A0A6B2NTX4-F1
#
_cell.length_a   1.000
_cell.length_b   1.000
_cell.length_c   1.000
_cell.angle_alpha   90.00
_cell.angle_beta   90.00
_cell.angle_gamma   90.00
#
_symmetry.space_group_name_H-M   'P 1'
#
loop_
_entity.id
_entity.type
_entity.pdbx_description
1 polymer ?
#
loop_
_entity_poly.entity_id
_entity_poly.type
_entity_poly.pdbx_seq_one_letter_code
_entity_poly.pdbx_strand_id
1 'polypeptide(L)' 'MTHTYFRDTIAPRKTHTYLPDTKVAERYDVHRTTPWRWAKTDPSFPKPVVLSPGCTRWRLADLEAWEQSREVAE' A
#
# COMPACT_ATOMS: atom_id res chain seq x y z
N MET A 1 28.38 37.23 -1.95
CA MET A 1 28.68 36.12 -1.01
C MET A 1 27.76 36.34 0.18
N THR A 2 26.64 35.65 0.40
CA THR A 2 26.42 34.20 0.46
C THR A 2 24.94 33.91 0.13
N HIS A 3 24.66 33.16 -0.92
CA HIS A 3 23.32 32.60 -1.15
C HIS A 3 23.43 31.10 -0.93
N THR A 4 23.53 30.69 0.34
CA THR A 4 23.51 29.27 0.67
C THR A 4 22.05 28.87 0.82
N TYR A 5 21.48 28.44 -0.30
CA TYR A 5 20.14 27.88 -0.42
C TYR A 5 19.95 26.80 0.65
N PHE A 6 19.00 27.03 1.54
CA PHE A 6 18.46 26.01 2.45
C PHE A 6 17.92 24.91 1.54
N ARG A 7 18.61 23.77 1.48
CA ARG A 7 18.07 22.56 0.85
C ARG A 7 16.89 22.16 1.73
N ASP A 8 15.71 22.65 1.36
CA ASP A 8 14.45 22.09 1.79
C ASP A 8 14.50 20.62 1.35
N THR A 9 14.89 19.75 2.28
CA THR A 9 14.71 18.31 2.13
C THR A 9 13.21 18.12 2.02
N ILE A 10 12.69 18.16 0.79
CA ILE A 10 11.33 17.76 0.48
C ILE A 10 11.30 16.27 0.82
N ALA A 11 10.96 15.96 2.07
CA ALA A 11 10.60 14.62 2.47
C ALA A 11 9.55 14.15 1.46
N PRO A 12 9.69 12.96 0.86
CA PRO A 12 8.69 12.48 -0.08
C PRO A 12 7.36 12.44 0.67
N ARG A 13 6.42 13.31 0.31
CA ARG A 13 5.05 13.22 0.81
C ARG A 13 4.61 11.82 0.42
N LYS A 14 4.41 10.94 1.40
CA LYS A 14 3.81 9.62 1.15
C LYS A 14 2.41 9.88 0.61
N THR A 15 2.29 9.98 -0.72
CA THR A 15 1.02 10.10 -1.41
C THR A 15 0.26 8.83 -1.09
N HIS A 16 -0.74 8.95 -0.22
CA HIS A 16 -1.59 7.83 0.21
C HIS A 16 -2.42 7.36 -0.99
N THR A 17 -1.81 6.52 -1.82
CA THR A 17 -2.45 5.92 -2.98
C THR A 17 -3.29 4.76 -2.50
N TYR A 18 -4.60 4.84 -2.74
CA TYR A 18 -5.57 3.84 -2.35
C TYR A 18 -6.02 3.05 -3.58
N LEU A 19 -5.80 1.74 -3.56
CA LEU A 19 -6.16 0.83 -4.63
C LEU A 19 -7.49 0.10 -4.33
N PRO A 20 -8.40 -0.05 -5.32
CA PRO A 20 -9.50 -1.01 -5.22
C PRO A 20 -8.99 -2.45 -5.20
N ASP A 21 -9.85 -3.37 -4.77
CA ASP A 21 -9.60 -4.81 -4.80
C ASP A 21 -9.21 -5.31 -6.19
N THR A 22 -9.79 -4.75 -7.26
CA THR A 22 -9.44 -5.10 -8.65
C THR A 22 -7.99 -4.79 -8.99
N LYS A 23 -7.48 -3.62 -8.56
CA LYS A 23 -6.08 -3.23 -8.81
C LYS A 23 -5.10 -4.02 -7.96
N VAL A 24 -5.49 -4.36 -6.73
CA VAL A 24 -4.70 -5.28 -5.89
C VAL A 24 -4.65 -6.66 -6.52
N ALA A 25 -5.76 -7.14 -7.06
CA ALA A 25 -5.86 -8.43 -7.72
C ALA A 25 -5.02 -8.49 -9.01
N GLU A 26 -5.09 -7.44 -9.85
CA GLU A 26 -4.24 -7.28 -11.03
C GLU A 26 -2.74 -7.29 -10.67
N ARG A 27 -2.33 -6.64 -9.56
CA ARG A 27 -0.92 -6.58 -9.13
C ARG A 27 -0.32 -7.96 -8.87
N TYR A 28 -1.11 -8.89 -8.32
CA TYR A 28 -0.68 -10.24 -7.99
C TYR A 28 -1.13 -11.30 -9.00
N ASP A 29 -1.75 -10.89 -10.11
CA ASP A 29 -2.37 -11.79 -11.10
C ASP A 29 -3.32 -12.83 -10.48
N VAL A 30 -4.15 -12.38 -9.51
CA VAL A 30 -5.12 -13.22 -8.80
C VAL A 30 -6.55 -12.78 -9.05
N HIS A 31 -7.51 -13.63 -8.71
CA HIS A 31 -8.92 -13.24 -8.70
C HIS A 31 -9.21 -12.21 -7.59
N ARG A 32 -10.15 -11.28 -7.83
CA ARG A 32 -10.52 -10.21 -6.89
C ARG A 32 -10.88 -10.67 -5.48
N THR A 33 -11.35 -11.91 -5.31
CA THR A 33 -11.71 -12.47 -3.99
C THR A 33 -10.51 -12.89 -3.16
N THR A 34 -9.35 -13.09 -3.80
CA THR A 34 -8.14 -13.58 -3.15
C THR A 34 -7.55 -12.54 -2.17
N PRO A 35 -7.39 -11.26 -2.53
CA PRO A 35 -6.97 -10.22 -1.57
C PRO A 35 -7.87 -10.13 -0.34
N TRP A 36 -9.20 -10.29 -0.51
CA TRP A 36 -10.14 -10.34 0.62
C TRP A 36 -9.93 -11.56 1.51
N ARG A 37 -9.64 -12.72 0.92
CA ARG A 37 -9.31 -13.93 1.65
C ARG A 37 -8.03 -13.73 2.45
N TRP A 38 -6.97 -13.23 1.82
CA TRP A 38 -5.69 -12.94 2.49
C TRP A 38 -5.85 -11.96 3.64
N ALA A 39 -6.59 -10.86 3.44
CA ALA A 39 -6.87 -9.91 4.52
C ALA A 39 -7.62 -10.52 5.73
N LYS A 40 -8.30 -11.66 5.55
CA LYS A 40 -8.99 -12.40 6.62
C LYS A 40 -8.15 -13.53 7.20
N THR A 41 -7.34 -14.21 6.40
CA THR A 41 -6.57 -15.39 6.81
C THR A 41 -5.17 -15.05 7.29
N ASP A 42 -4.53 -14.05 6.68
CA ASP A 42 -3.17 -13.64 6.96
C ASP A 42 -3.18 -12.31 7.72
N PRO A 43 -2.78 -12.29 9.01
CA PRO A 43 -2.72 -11.06 9.80
C PRO A 43 -1.59 -10.11 9.35
N SER A 44 -0.60 -10.60 8.59
CA SER A 44 0.48 -9.80 8.04
C SER A 44 0.06 -9.06 6.77
N PHE A 45 -0.95 -9.56 6.05
CA PHE A 45 -1.46 -8.89 4.85
C PHE A 45 -2.17 -7.57 5.22
N PRO A 46 -2.00 -6.49 4.43
CA PRO A 46 -2.54 -5.19 4.76
C PRO A 46 -4.07 -5.19 4.88
N LYS A 47 -4.55 -4.57 5.95
CA LYS A 47 -5.97 -4.48 6.25
C LYS A 47 -6.67 -3.52 5.29
N PRO A 48 -7.85 -3.88 4.78
CA PRO A 48 -8.68 -2.96 4.00
C PRO A 48 -9.07 -1.74 4.84
N VAL A 49 -8.97 -0.55 4.25
CA VAL A 49 -9.41 0.73 4.83
C VAL A 49 -10.74 1.11 4.20
N VAL A 50 -11.77 1.30 5.02
CA VAL A 50 -13.08 1.80 4.58
C VAL A 50 -13.01 3.33 4.54
N LEU A 51 -13.04 3.91 3.34
CA LEU A 51 -12.99 5.37 3.16
C LEU A 51 -14.38 6.01 3.21
N SER A 52 -15.41 5.25 2.80
CA SER A 52 -16.82 5.68 2.72
C SER A 52 -17.70 4.41 2.76
N PRO A 53 -19.00 4.49 3.13
CA PRO A 53 -19.89 3.33 3.08
C PRO A 53 -19.83 2.63 1.71
N GLY A 54 -19.37 1.38 1.69
CA GLY A 54 -19.21 0.58 0.47
C GLY A 54 -17.92 0.81 -0.35
N CYS A 55 -17.06 1.75 0.05
CA CYS A 55 -15.77 2.00 -0.61
C CYS A 55 -14.61 1.53 0.27
N THR A 56 -14.25 0.26 0.10
CA THR A 56 -13.10 -0.36 0.76
C THR A 56 -11.88 -0.31 -0.16
N ARG A 57 -10.73 0.15 0.37
CA ARG A 57 -9.50 0.32 -0.40
C ARG A 57 -8.29 -0.18 0.38
N TRP A 58 -7.24 -0.55 -0.35
CA TRP A 58 -5.94 -0.91 0.21
C TRP A 58 -4.97 0.23 -0.01
N ARG A 59 -4.14 0.51 0.99
CA ARG A 59 -3.04 1.46 0.85
C ARG A 59 -1.91 0.80 0.10
N LEU A 60 -1.44 1.44 -0.97
CA LEU A 60 -0.31 0.96 -1.76
C LEU A 60 0.94 0.77 -0.90
N ALA A 61 1.24 1.75 -0.03
CA ALA A 61 2.40 1.68 0.85
C ALA A 61 2.37 0.47 1.81
N ASP A 62 1.19 0.05 2.26
CA ASP A 62 1.06 -1.10 3.16
C ASP A 62 1.23 -2.43 2.40
N LEU A 63 0.77 -2.49 1.13
CA LEU A 63 1.04 -3.61 0.22
C LEU A 63 2.53 -3.76 -0.08
N GLU A 64 3.20 -2.66 -0.39
CA GLU A 64 4.65 -2.64 -0.62
C GLU A 64 5.43 -3.05 0.64
N ALA A 65 5.04 -2.55 1.82
CA ALA A 65 5.68 -2.95 3.08
C ALA A 65 5.52 -4.45 3.38
N TRP A 66 4.35 -5.01 3.05
CA TRP A 66 4.10 -6.45 3.18
C TRP A 66 4.95 -7.28 2.19
N GLU A 67 5.03 -6.85 0.93
CA GLU A 67 5.89 -7.46 -0.09
C GLU A 67 7.35 -7.49 0.37
N GLN A 68 7.88 -6.36 0.84
CA GLN A 68 9.25 -6.25 1.35
C GLN A 68 9.49 -7.14 2.57
N SER A 69 8.53 -7.22 3.48
CA SER A 69 8.63 -8.11 4.65
C SER A 69 8.66 -9.60 4.24
N ARG A 70 8.12 -9.96 3.08
CA ARG A 70 8.13 -11.31 2.51
C ARG A 70 9.40 -11.58 1.71
N GLU A 71 9.91 -10.61 0.96
CA GLU A 71 11.16 -10.72 0.18
C GLU A 71 12.41 -10.85 1.08
N VAL A 72 12.41 -10.22 2.25
CA VAL A 72 13.55 -10.27 3.20
C VAL A 72 13.59 -11.58 4.01
N ALA A 73 12.57 -12.43 3.91
CA ALA A 73 12.49 -13.68 4.67
C ALA A 73 13.21 -14.88 4.02
N GLU A 74 14.11 -14.65 3.06
CA GLU A 74 14.94 -15.67 2.41
C GLU A 74 16.44 -15.53 2.73
#